data_AF-A0A8T2BZ27-F1
#
_entry.id   AF-A0A8T2BZ27-F1
#
_cell.length_a   1.000
_cell.length_b   1.000
_cell.length_c   1.000
_cell.angle_alpha   90.00
_cell.angle_beta   90.00
_cell.angle_gamma   90.00
#
_symmetry.space_group_name_H-M   'P 1'
#
loop_
_entity.id
_entity.type
_entity.pdbx_description
1 polymer ?
#
loop_
_entity_poly.entity_id
_entity_poly.type
_entity_poly.pdbx_seq_one_letter_code
_entity_poly.pdbx_strand_id
1 'polypeptide(L)'
;MELRSQEQDILKNLKRDKGEDAVKGQAVKNQKALWDKTLEFRFLLQKAFDRSNRLPQEPVKSYFCSEDEDVSTAYTDLVTSSKKTLDSLLELQEALFEKNPSVDQQVNGTASAESNKSDAEDSDEWQRIYDLQKRMSVFRNKAVDKWQRRTQVTTGAAAIKGKLHAFNQNVSEQVASYMRDPSRMIKQMQQSRSTVAVFGIVPREAIEPIPEV
;
A
#
# COMPACT_ATOMS: atom_id res chain seq x y z
N MET A 1 -35.21 48.18 -4.98
CA MET A 1 -34.22 47.66 -5.95
C MET A 1 -33.29 46.62 -5.30
N GLU A 2 -32.93 46.82 -4.03
CA GLU A 2 -32.06 45.95 -3.21
C GLU A 2 -32.62 44.54 -2.93
N LEU A 3 -33.92 44.42 -2.64
CA LEU A 3 -34.59 43.12 -2.41
C LEU A 3 -34.52 42.16 -3.62
N ARG A 4 -34.70 42.68 -4.84
CA ARG A 4 -34.57 41.86 -6.07
C ARG A 4 -33.13 41.41 -6.31
N SER A 5 -32.12 42.18 -5.87
CA SER A 5 -30.71 41.78 -5.96
C SER A 5 -30.41 40.65 -4.98
N GLN A 6 -30.90 40.75 -3.73
CA GLN A 6 -30.75 39.68 -2.74
C GLN A 6 -31.43 38.38 -3.17
N GLU A 7 -32.65 38.44 -3.73
CA GLU A 7 -33.32 37.26 -4.29
C GLU A 7 -32.54 36.62 -5.44
N GLN A 8 -31.96 37.42 -6.34
CA GLN A 8 -31.12 36.92 -7.43
C GLN A 8 -29.83 36.28 -6.91
N ASP A 9 -29.22 36.82 -5.87
CA ASP A 9 -28.00 36.26 -5.26
C ASP A 9 -28.30 34.96 -4.51
N ILE A 10 -29.44 34.87 -3.80
CA ILE A 10 -29.90 33.62 -3.17
C ILE A 10 -30.12 32.55 -4.24
N LEU A 11 -30.81 32.88 -5.35
CA LEU A 11 -31.05 31.93 -6.44
C LEU A 11 -29.75 31.50 -7.14
N LYS A 12 -28.77 32.40 -7.31
CA LYS A 12 -27.44 32.06 -7.84
C LYS A 12 -26.69 31.12 -6.90
N ASN A 13 -26.70 31.40 -5.59
CA ASN A 13 -26.09 30.54 -4.59
C ASN A 13 -26.73 29.15 -4.57
N LEU A 14 -28.06 29.08 -4.59
CA LEU A 14 -28.78 27.81 -4.59
C LEU A 14 -28.51 26.97 -5.85
N LYS A 15 -28.36 27.63 -7.02
CA LYS A 15 -27.96 26.95 -8.26
C LYS A 15 -26.50 26.49 -8.23
N ARG A 16 -25.59 27.30 -7.69
CA ARG A 16 -24.19 26.95 -7.48
C ARG A 16 -24.06 25.73 -6.56
N ASP A 17 -24.75 25.75 -5.43
CA ASP A 17 -24.73 24.67 -4.44
C ASP A 17 -25.25 23.35 -5.04
N LYS A 18 -26.31 23.38 -5.85
CA LYS A 18 -26.79 22.18 -6.59
C LYS A 18 -25.74 21.62 -7.55
N GLY A 19 -25.03 22.48 -8.27
CA GLY A 19 -23.94 22.05 -9.18
C GLY A 19 -22.77 21.45 -8.41
N GLU A 20 -22.37 22.08 -7.30
CA GLU A 20 -21.31 21.59 -6.43
C GLU A 20 -21.67 20.24 -5.80
N ASP A 21 -22.91 20.07 -5.36
CA ASP A 21 -23.38 18.82 -4.76
C ASP A 21 -23.48 17.69 -5.78
N ALA A 22 -23.83 17.99 -7.04
CA ALA A 22 -23.76 17.02 -8.12
C ALA A 22 -22.31 16.54 -8.37
N VAL A 23 -21.35 17.47 -8.40
CA VAL A 23 -19.91 17.15 -8.55
C VAL A 23 -19.41 16.33 -7.36
N LYS A 24 -19.76 16.70 -6.12
CA LYS A 24 -19.43 15.93 -4.92
C LYS A 24 -20.03 14.53 -4.98
N GLY A 25 -21.29 14.40 -5.40
CA GLY A 25 -21.97 13.12 -5.58
C GLY A 25 -21.24 12.23 -6.58
N GLN A 26 -20.79 12.79 -7.71
CA GLN A 26 -19.98 12.04 -8.68
C GLN A 26 -18.63 11.63 -8.11
N ALA A 27 -17.96 12.52 -7.37
CA ALA A 27 -16.69 12.21 -6.72
C ALA A 27 -16.83 11.05 -5.71
N VAL A 28 -17.91 11.02 -4.92
CA VAL A 28 -18.19 9.93 -3.97
C VAL A 28 -18.43 8.61 -4.71
N LYS A 29 -19.18 8.62 -5.83
CA LYS A 29 -19.38 7.43 -6.66
C LYS A 29 -18.06 6.89 -7.20
N ASN A 30 -17.19 7.75 -7.71
CA ASN A 30 -15.88 7.37 -8.22
C ASN A 30 -14.98 6.81 -7.11
N GLN A 31 -14.96 7.45 -5.93
CA GLN A 31 -14.20 6.97 -4.77
C GLN A 31 -14.67 5.58 -4.33
N LYS A 32 -15.99 5.34 -4.31
CA LYS A 32 -16.54 4.02 -3.99
C LYS A 32 -16.11 2.97 -5.02
N ALA A 33 -16.20 3.28 -6.31
CA ALA A 33 -15.77 2.36 -7.36
C ALA A 33 -14.27 2.00 -7.25
N LEU A 34 -13.42 3.00 -7.00
CA LEU A 34 -11.98 2.79 -6.78
C LEU A 34 -11.71 1.92 -5.55
N TRP A 35 -12.42 2.17 -4.46
CA TRP A 35 -12.31 1.38 -3.24
C TRP A 35 -12.70 -0.08 -3.48
N ASP A 36 -13.87 -0.33 -4.08
CA ASP A 36 -14.38 -1.67 -4.36
C ASP A 36 -13.41 -2.45 -5.26
N LYS A 37 -12.87 -1.80 -6.31
CA LYS A 37 -11.89 -2.41 -7.21
C LYS A 37 -10.55 -2.69 -6.54
N THR A 38 -10.06 -1.77 -5.71
CA THR A 38 -8.82 -1.97 -4.96
C THR A 38 -8.96 -3.12 -3.95
N LEU A 39 -10.13 -3.25 -3.33
CA LEU A 39 -10.43 -4.36 -2.42
C LEU A 39 -10.47 -5.70 -3.16
N GLU A 40 -11.10 -5.74 -4.34
CA GLU A 40 -11.09 -6.91 -5.22
C GLU A 40 -9.66 -7.32 -5.60
N PHE A 41 -8.82 -6.37 -6.02
CA PHE A 41 -7.41 -6.62 -6.32
C PHE A 41 -6.67 -7.22 -5.11
N ARG A 42 -6.91 -6.70 -3.91
CA ARG A 42 -6.30 -7.23 -2.68
C ARG A 42 -6.69 -8.69 -2.45
N PHE A 43 -7.97 -9.05 -2.61
CA PHE A 43 -8.42 -10.43 -2.44
C PHE A 43 -7.76 -11.39 -3.44
N LEU A 44 -7.58 -10.95 -4.69
CA LEU A 44 -6.91 -11.74 -5.72
C LEU A 44 -5.42 -11.95 -5.41
N LEU A 45 -4.72 -10.87 -5.04
CA LEU A 45 -3.28 -10.92 -4.72
C LEU A 45 -2.98 -11.75 -3.48
N GLN A 46 -3.87 -11.75 -2.48
CA GLN A 46 -3.66 -12.47 -1.22
C GLN A 46 -3.36 -13.96 -1.46
N LYS A 47 -4.12 -14.62 -2.35
CA LYS A 47 -3.91 -16.04 -2.66
C LYS A 47 -2.55 -16.32 -3.31
N ALA A 48 -2.08 -15.40 -4.15
CA ALA A 48 -0.77 -15.52 -4.78
C ALA A 48 0.34 -15.39 -3.74
N PHE A 49 0.27 -14.39 -2.86
CA PHE A 49 1.23 -14.22 -1.77
C PHE A 49 1.28 -15.42 -0.82
N ASP A 50 0.12 -15.93 -0.40
CA ASP A 50 0.05 -17.10 0.48
C ASP A 50 0.69 -18.35 -0.15
N ARG A 51 0.56 -18.52 -1.47
CA ARG A 51 1.22 -19.61 -2.22
C ARG A 51 2.72 -19.37 -2.39
N SER A 52 3.12 -18.14 -2.70
CA SER A 52 4.53 -17.77 -2.84
C SER A 52 5.31 -17.98 -1.54
N ASN A 53 4.68 -17.80 -0.38
CA ASN A 53 5.29 -18.07 0.93
C ASN A 53 5.66 -19.56 1.15
N ARG A 54 5.12 -20.48 0.34
CA ARG A 54 5.44 -21.92 0.39
C ARG A 54 6.56 -22.32 -0.56
N LEU A 55 6.96 -21.43 -1.48
CA LEU A 55 7.98 -21.75 -2.47
C LEU A 55 9.33 -22.02 -1.80
N PRO A 56 10.07 -23.02 -2.28
CA PRO A 56 11.44 -23.26 -1.89
C PRO A 56 12.28 -21.99 -1.97
N GLN A 57 13.09 -21.76 -0.93
CA GLN A 57 14.15 -20.75 -0.95
C GLN A 57 15.46 -21.40 -1.41
N GLU A 58 16.46 -20.60 -1.75
CA GLU A 58 17.79 -21.12 -2.04
C GLU A 58 18.42 -21.79 -0.80
N PRO A 59 19.20 -22.88 -0.96
CA PRO A 59 19.58 -23.53 -2.23
C PRO A 59 18.57 -24.56 -2.74
N VAL A 60 17.50 -24.85 -1.98
CA VAL A 60 16.52 -25.90 -2.29
C VAL A 60 15.83 -25.65 -3.63
N LYS A 61 15.45 -24.40 -3.93
CA LYS A 61 14.92 -24.00 -5.23
C LYS A 61 15.82 -24.47 -6.39
N SER A 62 17.13 -24.19 -6.31
CA SER A 62 18.08 -24.58 -7.37
C SER A 62 18.10 -26.08 -7.61
N TYR A 63 18.03 -26.91 -6.55
CA TYR A 63 17.94 -28.36 -6.70
C TYR A 63 16.65 -28.80 -7.40
N PHE A 64 15.49 -28.23 -7.03
CA PHE A 64 14.23 -28.55 -7.72
C PHE A 64 14.30 -28.19 -9.21
N CYS A 65 14.88 -27.04 -9.56
CA CYS A 65 15.02 -26.61 -10.95
C CYS A 65 16.05 -27.42 -11.74
N SER A 66 17.06 -28.01 -11.09
CA SER A 66 18.06 -28.85 -11.77
C SER A 66 17.55 -30.26 -12.05
N GLU A 67 16.65 -30.77 -11.22
CA GLU A 67 16.09 -32.12 -11.37
C GLU A 67 14.91 -32.17 -12.36
N ASP A 68 14.15 -31.07 -12.51
CA ASP A 68 12.94 -31.02 -13.34
C ASP A 68 12.87 -29.73 -14.18
N GLU A 69 12.90 -29.89 -15.51
CA GLU A 69 12.81 -28.79 -16.48
C GLU A 69 11.45 -28.10 -16.45
N ASP A 70 10.35 -28.82 -16.17
CA ASP A 70 9.01 -28.25 -16.05
C ASP A 70 8.94 -27.33 -14.84
N VAL A 71 9.62 -27.68 -13.73
CA VAL A 71 9.72 -26.84 -12.54
C VAL A 71 10.52 -25.57 -12.84
N SER A 72 11.65 -25.70 -13.53
CA SER A 72 12.46 -24.54 -13.94
C SER A 72 11.68 -23.57 -14.85
N THR A 73 10.94 -24.11 -15.82
CA THR A 73 10.07 -23.35 -16.71
C THR A 73 8.94 -22.67 -15.93
N ALA A 74 8.26 -23.38 -15.04
CA ALA A 74 7.19 -22.83 -14.22
C ALA A 74 7.66 -21.69 -13.30
N TYR A 75 8.88 -21.76 -12.76
CA TYR A 75 9.47 -20.65 -12.01
C TYR A 75 9.72 -19.42 -12.88
N THR A 76 10.22 -19.63 -14.10
CA THR A 76 10.47 -18.55 -15.06
C THR A 76 9.15 -17.86 -15.48
N ASP A 77 8.12 -18.65 -15.75
CA ASP A 77 6.77 -18.15 -16.05
C ASP A 77 6.16 -17.40 -14.86
N LEU A 78 6.33 -17.93 -13.64
CA LEU A 78 5.88 -17.27 -12.42
C LEU A 78 6.54 -15.89 -12.24
N VAL A 79 7.86 -15.80 -12.41
CA VAL A 79 8.60 -14.53 -12.31
C VAL A 79 8.11 -13.56 -13.38
N THR A 80 8.01 -14.00 -14.63
CA THR A 80 7.55 -13.17 -15.76
C THR A 80 6.13 -12.66 -15.54
N SER A 81 5.20 -13.53 -15.13
CA SER A 81 3.81 -13.15 -14.83
C SER A 81 3.72 -12.20 -13.62
N SER A 82 4.59 -12.38 -12.62
CA SER A 82 4.65 -11.51 -11.44
C SER A 82 5.14 -10.10 -11.81
N LYS A 83 6.20 -10.01 -12.63
CA LYS A 83 6.71 -8.73 -13.16
C LYS A 83 5.65 -8.00 -13.97
N LYS A 84 4.99 -8.69 -14.91
CA LYS A 84 3.90 -8.11 -15.71
C LYS A 84 2.75 -7.58 -14.84
N THR A 85 2.40 -8.30 -13.78
CA THR A 85 1.37 -7.86 -12.83
C THR A 85 1.80 -6.61 -12.08
N LEU A 86 3.04 -6.56 -11.62
CA LEU A 86 3.63 -5.40 -10.96
C LEU A 86 3.64 -4.18 -11.91
N ASP A 87 4.10 -4.34 -13.14
CA ASP A 87 4.09 -3.25 -14.15
C ASP A 87 2.68 -2.70 -14.37
N SER A 88 1.68 -3.59 -14.50
CA SER A 88 0.27 -3.19 -14.66
C SER A 88 -0.23 -2.38 -13.45
N LEU A 89 0.22 -2.69 -12.23
CA LEU A 89 -0.13 -1.94 -11.02
C LEU A 89 0.56 -0.56 -10.99
N LEU A 90 1.80 -0.47 -11.46
CA LEU A 90 2.54 0.79 -11.54
C LEU A 90 1.93 1.72 -12.61
N GLU A 91 1.57 1.19 -13.78
CA GLU A 91 0.85 1.94 -14.82
C GLU A 91 -0.51 2.45 -14.33
N LEU A 92 -1.26 1.61 -13.60
CA LEU A 92 -2.51 2.04 -12.97
C LEU A 92 -2.27 3.18 -11.96
N GLN A 93 -1.23 3.09 -11.15
CA GLN A 93 -0.89 4.12 -10.18
C GLN A 93 -0.50 5.44 -10.86
N GLU A 94 0.27 5.39 -11.94
CA GLU A 94 0.60 6.54 -12.79
C GLU A 94 -0.66 7.18 -13.38
N ALA A 95 -1.54 6.39 -14.00
CA ALA A 95 -2.80 6.88 -14.55
C ALA A 95 -3.70 7.54 -13.49
N LEU A 96 -3.71 7.02 -12.26
CA LEU A 96 -4.43 7.62 -11.14
C LEU A 96 -3.83 8.98 -10.72
N PHE A 97 -2.50 9.14 -10.79
CA PHE A 97 -1.84 10.42 -10.53
C PHE A 97 -2.14 11.46 -11.62
N GLU A 98 -2.11 11.07 -12.89
CA GLU A 98 -2.45 11.97 -14.00
C GLU A 98 -3.88 12.50 -13.87
N LYS A 99 -4.82 11.66 -13.41
CA LYS A 99 -6.21 12.05 -13.16
C LYS A 99 -6.38 12.83 -11.85
N ASN A 100 -5.35 12.95 -11.02
CA ASN A 100 -5.40 13.68 -9.76
C ASN A 100 -4.16 14.60 -9.56
N PRO A 101 -4.09 15.73 -10.28
CA PRO A 101 -2.95 16.66 -10.22
C PRO A 101 -2.66 17.23 -8.83
N SER A 102 -3.63 17.16 -7.91
CA SER A 102 -3.45 17.62 -6.52
C SER A 102 -2.43 16.79 -5.73
N VAL A 103 -2.09 15.59 -6.22
CA VAL A 103 -1.01 14.75 -5.68
C VAL A 103 0.35 15.43 -5.91
N ASP A 104 0.59 15.93 -7.12
CA ASP A 104 1.87 16.53 -7.52
C ASP A 104 2.09 17.93 -6.96
N GLN A 105 1.03 18.74 -6.90
CA GLN A 105 1.11 20.10 -6.34
C GLN A 105 1.58 20.12 -4.88
N GLN A 106 1.41 19.01 -4.15
CA GLN A 106 1.78 18.92 -2.74
C GLN A 106 3.23 18.52 -2.51
N VAL A 107 3.90 17.94 -3.50
CA VAL A 107 5.31 17.50 -3.40
C VAL A 107 6.27 18.70 -3.46
N ASN A 108 5.93 19.72 -4.26
CA ASN A 108 6.77 20.91 -4.46
C ASN A 108 6.93 21.82 -3.21
N GLY A 109 6.17 21.60 -2.14
CA GLY A 109 6.21 22.43 -0.93
C GLY A 109 7.08 21.90 0.22
N THR A 110 7.59 20.66 0.14
CA THR A 110 8.20 19.97 1.32
C THR A 110 9.39 19.08 0.97
N ALA A 111 10.15 19.38 -0.08
CA ALA A 111 11.32 18.56 -0.45
C ALA A 111 12.54 18.85 0.46
N SER A 112 12.63 18.16 1.60
CA SER A 112 13.92 17.84 2.21
C SER A 112 14.35 16.49 1.66
N ALA A 113 15.35 16.51 0.78
CA ALA A 113 15.80 15.36 0.02
C ALA A 113 16.97 14.68 0.77
N GLU A 114 16.68 13.59 1.48
CA GLU A 114 17.71 12.62 1.84
C GLU A 114 17.61 11.45 0.86
N SER A 115 18.65 11.27 0.06
CA SER A 115 18.77 10.23 -0.96
C SER A 115 20.06 9.46 -0.69
N ASN A 116 19.96 8.36 0.05
CA ASN A 116 21.01 7.34 0.04
C ASN A 116 20.75 6.40 -1.13
N LYS A 117 21.62 6.46 -2.14
CA LYS A 117 21.68 5.47 -3.22
C LYS A 117 22.49 4.27 -2.73
N SER A 118 21.99 3.06 -2.97
CA SER A 118 22.77 1.83 -2.88
C SER A 118 22.74 1.12 -4.22
N ASP A 119 23.91 0.67 -4.66
CA ASP A 119 24.17 -0.02 -5.93
C ASP A 119 23.71 -1.48 -5.89
N ALA A 120 22.92 -1.91 -6.88
CA ALA A 120 22.81 -3.28 -7.39
C ALA A 120 21.92 -3.27 -8.62
N GLU A 121 22.20 -4.02 -9.69
CA GLU A 121 21.48 -3.96 -10.98
C GLU A 121 20.00 -4.43 -10.94
N ASP A 122 19.50 -4.93 -9.81
CA ASP A 122 18.05 -5.09 -9.51
C ASP A 122 17.42 -3.75 -9.03
N SER A 123 18.21 -2.67 -9.05
CA SER A 123 17.91 -1.31 -8.59
C SER A 123 16.76 -0.69 -9.35
N ASP A 124 16.65 -0.88 -10.67
CA ASP A 124 15.77 -0.04 -11.49
C ASP A 124 14.27 -0.32 -11.25
N GLU A 125 13.87 -1.59 -11.16
CA GLU A 125 12.48 -1.98 -10.88
C GLU A 125 12.04 -1.53 -9.48
N TRP A 126 12.89 -1.77 -8.46
CA TRP A 126 12.63 -1.31 -7.10
C TRP A 126 12.68 0.21 -6.96
N GLN A 127 13.54 0.88 -7.73
CA GLN A 127 13.65 2.34 -7.76
C GLN A 127 12.37 2.95 -8.34
N ARG A 128 11.81 2.39 -9.41
CA ARG A 128 10.52 2.84 -9.97
C ARG A 128 9.39 2.75 -8.94
N ILE A 129 9.30 1.64 -8.21
CA ILE A 129 8.31 1.46 -7.13
C ILE A 129 8.53 2.51 -6.03
N TYR A 130 9.79 2.69 -5.62
CA TYR A 130 10.16 3.65 -4.58
C TYR A 130 9.80 5.07 -4.99
N ASP A 131 10.12 5.49 -6.21
CA ASP A 131 9.86 6.83 -6.72
C ASP A 131 8.36 7.13 -6.80
N LEU A 132 7.56 6.18 -7.30
CA LEU A 132 6.10 6.30 -7.33
C LEU A 132 5.50 6.40 -5.91
N GLN A 133 6.00 5.60 -4.98
CA GLN A 133 5.57 5.65 -3.58
C GLN A 133 6.00 6.96 -2.89
N LYS A 134 7.21 7.44 -3.18
CA LYS A 134 7.73 8.71 -2.68
C LYS A 134 6.90 9.89 -3.20
N ARG A 135 6.57 9.90 -4.49
CA ARG A 135 5.69 10.89 -5.11
C ARG A 135 4.32 10.95 -4.43
N MET A 136 3.74 9.80 -4.06
CA MET A 136 2.46 9.72 -3.35
C MET A 136 2.51 10.18 -1.88
N SER A 137 3.67 10.03 -1.24
CA SER A 137 3.79 10.04 0.23
C SER A 137 3.22 11.29 0.89
N VAL A 138 3.47 12.48 0.32
CA VAL A 138 3.00 13.76 0.88
C VAL A 138 1.48 13.85 0.85
N PHE A 139 0.87 13.53 -0.29
CA PHE A 139 -0.59 13.51 -0.45
C PHE A 139 -1.22 12.49 0.49
N ARG A 140 -0.69 11.26 0.52
CA ARG A 140 -1.16 10.17 1.37
C ARG A 140 -1.13 10.58 2.85
N ASN A 141 0.01 11.08 3.33
CA ASN A 141 0.17 11.46 4.73
C ASN A 141 -0.81 12.57 5.12
N LYS A 142 -0.91 13.64 4.30
CA LYS A 142 -1.88 14.73 4.52
C LYS A 142 -3.32 14.24 4.54
N ALA A 143 -3.69 13.35 3.62
CA ALA A 143 -5.03 12.79 3.54
C ALA A 143 -5.36 11.92 4.77
N VAL A 144 -4.44 11.04 5.16
CA VAL A 144 -4.59 10.16 6.34
C VAL A 144 -4.72 10.99 7.62
N ASP A 145 -3.84 11.98 7.83
CA ASP A 145 -3.87 12.82 9.03
C ASP A 145 -5.14 13.69 9.09
N LYS A 146 -5.60 14.19 7.94
CA LYS A 146 -6.88 14.90 7.84
C LYS A 146 -8.06 14.01 8.25
N TRP A 147 -8.11 12.77 7.76
CA TRP A 147 -9.18 11.84 8.12
C TRP A 147 -9.08 11.38 9.58
N GLN A 148 -7.88 11.15 10.12
CA GLN A 148 -7.64 10.90 11.54
C GLN A 148 -8.25 12.04 12.38
N ARG A 149 -7.90 13.30 12.09
CA ARG A 149 -8.41 14.47 12.84
C ARG A 149 -9.93 14.57 12.75
N ARG A 150 -10.50 14.38 11.56
CA ARG A 150 -11.96 14.37 11.38
C ARG A 150 -12.63 13.31 12.25
N THR A 151 -12.15 12.07 12.20
CA THR A 151 -12.68 10.97 13.01
C THR A 151 -12.59 11.29 14.50
N GLN A 152 -11.48 11.88 14.96
CA GLN A 152 -11.31 12.26 16.37
C GLN A 152 -12.29 13.33 16.84
N VAL A 153 -12.54 14.34 16.00
CA VAL A 153 -13.51 15.40 16.29
C VAL A 153 -14.92 14.84 16.33
N THR A 154 -15.31 14.06 15.32
CA THR A 154 -16.66 13.48 15.23
C THR A 154 -16.98 12.51 16.36
N THR A 155 -16.00 11.71 16.80
CA THR A 155 -16.20 10.69 17.86
C THR A 155 -16.07 11.25 19.28
N GLY A 156 -15.76 12.53 19.45
CA GLY A 156 -15.47 13.12 20.78
C GLY A 156 -14.18 12.61 21.42
N ALA A 157 -13.41 11.76 20.75
CA ALA A 157 -12.16 11.19 21.25
C ALA A 157 -11.10 12.26 21.53
N ALA A 158 -11.20 13.45 20.93
CA ALA A 158 -10.36 14.60 21.24
C ALA A 158 -10.48 15.06 22.71
N ALA A 159 -11.65 14.90 23.35
CA ALA A 159 -11.88 15.30 24.74
C ALA A 159 -11.30 14.29 25.77
N ILE A 160 -11.05 13.04 25.36
CA ILE A 160 -10.62 11.94 26.24
C ILE A 160 -9.08 11.84 26.30
N LYS A 161 -8.36 12.50 25.38
CA LYS A 161 -6.96 12.20 25.02
C LYS A 161 -5.86 13.01 25.73
N GLY A 162 -6.16 13.83 26.73
CA GLY A 162 -5.17 14.67 27.42
C GLY A 162 -4.00 13.96 28.13
N LYS A 163 -3.94 12.62 28.15
CA LYS A 163 -2.96 11.85 28.96
C LYS A 163 -2.00 10.93 28.20
N LEU A 164 -2.05 10.80 26.87
CA LEU A 164 -1.12 9.92 26.13
C LEU A 164 -0.51 10.60 24.89
N HIS A 165 0.81 10.78 24.93
CA HIS A 165 1.61 11.45 23.89
C HIS A 165 1.50 10.79 22.50
N ALA A 166 1.38 9.45 22.43
CA ALA A 166 1.19 8.72 21.17
C ALA A 166 -0.13 9.06 20.47
N PHE A 167 -1.16 9.49 21.21
CA PHE A 167 -2.46 9.85 20.64
C PHE A 167 -2.56 11.31 20.18
N ASN A 168 -1.55 12.14 20.49
CA ASN A 168 -1.42 13.54 20.08
C ASN A 168 -0.57 13.72 18.81
N GLN A 169 0.06 12.65 18.32
CA GLN A 169 0.84 12.67 17.08
C GLN A 169 -0.01 12.27 15.87
N ASN A 170 0.37 12.79 14.71
CA ASN A 170 -0.23 12.40 13.44
C ASN A 170 0.07 10.91 13.17
N VAL A 171 -0.86 10.17 12.53
CA VAL A 171 -0.62 8.75 12.19
C VAL A 171 0.64 8.64 11.31
N SER A 172 0.84 9.58 10.39
CA SER A 172 2.02 9.62 9.54
C SER A 172 3.34 9.68 10.32
N GLU A 173 3.41 10.49 11.39
CA GLU A 173 4.57 10.62 12.27
C GLU A 173 4.81 9.35 13.10
N GLN A 174 3.73 8.74 13.61
CA GLN A 174 3.82 7.47 14.33
C GLN A 174 4.39 6.38 13.42
N VAL A 175 3.86 6.25 12.21
CA VAL A 175 4.38 5.30 11.21
C VAL A 175 5.84 5.60 10.89
N ALA A 176 6.22 6.86 10.67
CA ALA A 176 7.61 7.23 10.40
C ALA A 176 8.54 6.86 11.56
N SER A 177 8.12 7.06 12.81
CA SER A 177 8.88 6.66 13.99
C SER A 177 9.05 5.14 14.08
N TYR A 178 7.99 4.38 13.82
CA TYR A 178 8.05 2.90 13.79
C TYR A 178 8.95 2.40 12.66
N MET A 179 8.95 3.06 11.51
CA MET A 179 9.76 2.69 10.35
C MET A 179 11.26 3.00 10.51
N ARG A 180 11.68 3.73 11.55
CA ARG A 180 13.12 3.93 11.85
C ARG A 180 13.82 2.64 12.28
N ASP A 181 13.11 1.74 12.94
CA ASP A 181 13.59 0.39 13.27
C ASP A 181 12.50 -0.64 12.95
N PRO A 182 12.41 -1.08 11.68
CA PRO A 182 11.36 -1.99 11.24
C PRO A 182 11.61 -3.43 11.69
N SER A 183 12.72 -3.73 12.38
CA SER A 183 13.16 -5.08 12.73
C SER A 183 12.07 -5.89 13.45
N ARG A 184 11.37 -5.24 14.41
CA ARG A 184 10.26 -5.87 15.14
C ARG A 184 9.06 -6.16 14.23
N MET A 185 8.73 -5.22 13.33
CA MET A 185 7.62 -5.36 12.38
C MET A 185 7.90 -6.49 11.39
N ILE A 186 9.11 -6.50 10.79
CA ILE A 186 9.52 -7.54 9.85
C ILE A 186 9.40 -8.93 10.50
N LYS A 187 9.87 -9.07 11.74
CA LYS A 187 9.78 -10.33 12.48
C LYS A 187 8.33 -10.77 12.76
N GLN A 188 7.40 -9.83 12.90
CA GLN A 188 5.96 -10.13 13.08
C GLN A 188 5.22 -10.39 11.76
N MET A 189 5.64 -9.76 10.66
CA MET A 189 5.03 -9.95 9.34
C MET A 189 5.47 -11.25 8.67
N GLN A 190 6.61 -11.81 9.06
CA GLN A 190 7.02 -13.14 8.66
C GLN A 190 6.06 -14.18 9.28
N GLN A 191 5.36 -14.94 8.44
CA GLN A 191 4.59 -16.08 8.89
C GLN A 191 5.53 -17.12 9.52
N SER A 192 5.14 -17.70 10.66
CA SER A 192 5.92 -18.77 11.28
C SER A 192 6.05 -19.92 10.29
N ARG A 193 7.30 -20.36 10.03
CA ARG A 193 7.57 -21.52 9.16
C ARG A 193 6.96 -22.82 9.68
N SER A 194 6.57 -22.88 10.95
CA SER A 194 5.80 -23.99 11.52
C SER A 194 4.34 -24.02 11.07
N THR A 195 3.78 -22.88 10.65
CA THR A 195 2.39 -22.73 10.20
C THR A 195 2.27 -22.84 8.69
N VAL A 196 3.35 -22.57 7.97
CA VAL A 196 3.41 -22.59 6.50
C VAL A 196 4.35 -23.69 6.05
N ALA A 197 3.80 -24.77 5.48
CA ALA A 197 4.59 -25.85 4.91
C ALA A 197 5.29 -25.38 3.63
N VAL A 198 6.57 -25.02 3.77
CA VAL A 198 7.49 -24.69 2.66
C VAL A 198 7.94 -25.99 2.00
N PHE A 199 7.91 -26.03 0.67
CA PHE A 199 8.35 -27.23 -0.06
C PHE A 199 9.86 -27.48 0.13
N GLY A 200 10.23 -28.75 0.25
CA GLY A 200 11.62 -29.17 0.43
C GLY A 200 12.18 -28.98 1.84
N ILE A 201 11.40 -28.49 2.81
CA ILE A 201 11.77 -28.51 4.23
C ILE A 201 11.07 -29.68 4.91
N VAL A 202 11.84 -30.67 5.37
CA VAL A 202 11.32 -31.74 6.24
C VAL A 202 11.19 -31.18 7.65
N PRO A 203 9.99 -31.20 8.29
CA PRO A 203 9.85 -30.83 9.69
C PRO A 203 10.75 -31.72 10.55
N ARG A 204 11.50 -31.14 11.50
CA ARG A 204 12.43 -31.89 12.39
C ARG A 204 11.78 -33.06 13.13
N GLU A 205 10.45 -33.05 13.29
CA GLU A 205 9.67 -34.12 13.93
C GLU A 205 9.55 -35.40 13.07
N ALA A 206 9.85 -35.34 11.77
CA ALA A 206 9.78 -36.48 10.85
C ALA A 206 11.13 -37.22 10.68
N ILE A 207 12.17 -36.82 11.43
CA ILE A 207 13.46 -37.51 11.45
C ILE A 207 13.42 -38.49 12.62
N GLU A 208 12.93 -39.71 12.37
CA GLU A 208 13.10 -40.81 13.34
C GLU A 208 14.61 -41.04 13.57
N PRO A 209 15.07 -41.21 14.83
CA PRO A 209 16.47 -41.48 15.10
C PRO A 209 16.86 -42.80 14.44
N ILE A 210 17.86 -42.74 13.56
CA ILE A 210 18.49 -43.91 12.95
C ILE A 210 19.00 -44.80 14.09
N PRO A 211 18.60 -46.09 14.18
CA PRO A 211 19.14 -46.97 15.20
C PRO A 211 20.65 -47.16 14.95
N GLU A 212 21.45 -46.82 15.95
CA GLU A 212 22.89 -47.08 15.98
C GLU A 212 23.14 -48.60 15.83
N VAL A 213 23.99 -48.97 14.88
CA VAL A 213 24.55 -50.32 14.73
C VAL A 213 25.95 -50.33 15.31
#